data_AF-A0A1V5EDM8-F1
#
_entry.id   AF-A0A1V5EDM8-F1
#
_cell.length_a   1.000
_cell.length_b   1.000
_cell.length_c   1.000
_cell.angle_alpha   90.00
_cell.angle_beta   90.00
_cell.angle_gamma   90.00
#
_symmetry.space_group_name_H-M   'P 1'
#
loop_
_entity.id
_entity.type
_entity.pdbx_description
1 polymer ?
#
loop_
_entity_poly.entity_id
_entity_poly.type
_entity_poly.pdbx_seq_one_letter_code
_entity_poly.pdbx_strand_id
1 'polypeptide(L)'
;MLMKIIVIFVVGIVVDLLITYYTRAVADKKIGIATILSGFITIVNFLLLSLILKDSIADGIYSIVSFACGNTLGTYFAMKKTAWN
;
A
#
# COMPACT_ATOMS: atom_id res chain seq x y z
N MET A 1 -8.46 4.13 18.27
CA MET A 1 -7.08 4.46 17.89
C MET A 1 -6.26 3.23 17.51
N LEU A 2 -5.99 2.28 18.42
CA LEU A 2 -5.15 1.10 18.14
C LEU A 2 -5.65 0.24 16.95
N MET A 3 -6.95 -0.10 16.93
CA MET A 3 -7.53 -0.89 15.84
C MET A 3 -7.39 -0.20 14.46
N LYS A 4 -7.56 1.13 14.43
CA LYS A 4 -7.37 1.93 13.22
C LYS A 4 -5.92 1.89 12.74
N ILE A 5 -4.96 2.03 13.66
CA ILE A 5 -3.53 1.94 13.36
C ILE A 5 -3.21 0.57 12.75
N ILE A 6 -3.72 -0.53 13.33
CA ILE A 6 -3.52 -1.89 12.81
C ILE A 6 -4.11 -2.04 11.40
N VAL A 7 -5.33 -1.55 11.18
CA VAL A 7 -5.97 -1.61 9.85
C VAL A 7 -5.12 -0.83 8.82
N ILE A 8 -4.68 0.37 9.16
CA ILE A 8 -3.87 1.21 8.26
C ILE A 8 -2.50 0.57 7.98
N PHE A 9 -1.91 -0.10 8.96
CA PHE A 9 -0.70 -0.90 8.77
C PHE A 9 -0.91 -2.01 7.74
N VAL A 10 -1.99 -2.79 7.89
CA VAL A 10 -2.33 -3.88 6.95
C VAL A 10 -2.62 -3.31 5.55
N VAL A 11 -3.32 -2.18 5.46
CA VAL A 11 -3.53 -1.47 4.19
C VAL A 11 -2.19 -1.07 3.56
N GLY A 12 -1.22 -0.60 4.35
CA GLY A 12 0.15 -0.33 3.91
C GLY A 12 0.79 -1.54 3.24
N ILE A 13 0.74 -2.71 3.88
CA ILE A 13 1.26 -3.96 3.32
C ILE A 13 0.57 -4.27 1.97
N VAL A 14 -0.76 -4.24 1.94
CA VAL A 14 -1.53 -4.59 0.74
C VAL A 14 -1.24 -3.64 -0.42
N VAL A 15 -1.18 -2.33 -0.15
CA VAL A 15 -0.83 -1.32 -1.16
C VAL A 15 0.54 -1.58 -1.74
N ASP A 16 1.53 -1.89 -0.91
CA ASP A 16 2.88 -2.12 -1.43
C ASP A 16 3.00 -3.43 -2.22
N LEU A 17 2.30 -4.49 -1.81
CA LEU A 17 2.20 -5.71 -2.62
C LEU A 17 1.61 -5.38 -4.01
N LEU A 18 0.52 -4.60 -4.05
CA LEU A 18 -0.08 -4.17 -5.31
C LEU A 18 0.89 -3.33 -6.17
N ILE A 19 1.64 -2.41 -5.56
CA ILE A 19 2.64 -1.59 -6.26
C ILE A 19 3.78 -2.47 -6.79
N THR A 20 4.24 -3.45 -6.03
CA THR A 20 5.29 -4.38 -6.46
C THR A 20 4.81 -5.21 -7.65
N TYR A 21 3.58 -5.75 -7.59
CA TYR A 21 2.97 -6.47 -8.72
C TYR A 21 2.76 -5.58 -9.93
N TYR A 22 2.32 -4.33 -9.72
CA TYR A 22 2.16 -3.33 -10.77
C TYR A 22 3.50 -3.06 -11.46
N THR A 23 4.56 -2.81 -10.67
CA THR A 23 5.90 -2.54 -11.18
C THR A 23 6.41 -3.71 -12.02
N ARG A 24 6.18 -4.95 -11.58
CA ARG A 24 6.51 -6.14 -12.36
C ARG A 24 5.68 -6.25 -13.65
N ALA A 25 4.38 -5.98 -13.60
CA ALA A 25 3.53 -5.99 -14.79
C ALA A 25 3.95 -4.93 -15.81
N VAL A 26 4.37 -3.75 -15.35
CA VAL A 26 4.95 -2.69 -16.18
C VAL A 26 6.26 -3.17 -16.81
N ALA A 27 7.17 -3.77 -16.02
CA ALA A 27 8.43 -4.32 -16.53
C ALA A 27 8.21 -5.42 -17.58
N ASP A 28 7.23 -6.29 -17.37
CA ASP A 28 6.84 -7.36 -18.30
C ASP A 28 6.00 -6.85 -19.50
N LYS A 29 5.73 -5.54 -19.59
CA LYS A 29 4.87 -4.91 -20.62
C LYS A 29 3.45 -5.48 -20.70
N LYS A 30 2.91 -5.98 -19.57
CA LYS A 30 1.55 -6.52 -19.45
C LYS A 30 0.54 -5.38 -19.23
N ILE A 31 0.21 -4.68 -20.32
CA ILE A 31 -0.60 -3.45 -20.30
C ILE A 31 -1.91 -3.63 -19.51
N GLY A 32 -2.72 -4.64 -19.83
CA GLY A 32 -4.03 -4.83 -19.17
C GLY A 32 -3.93 -5.01 -17.65
N ILE A 33 -2.97 -5.82 -17.19
CA ILE A 33 -2.75 -6.04 -15.75
C ILE A 33 -2.24 -4.76 -15.08
N ALA A 34 -1.29 -4.05 -15.72
CA ALA A 34 -0.77 -2.80 -15.21
C ALA A 34 -1.87 -1.73 -15.07
N THR A 35 -2.79 -1.63 -16.03
CA THR A 35 -3.93 -0.69 -15.98
C THR A 35 -4.92 -1.03 -14.87
N ILE A 36 -5.26 -2.31 -14.69
CA ILE A 36 -6.16 -2.73 -13.61
C ILE A 36 -5.50 -2.44 -12.25
N LEU A 37 -4.24 -2.82 -12.08
CA LEU A 37 -3.52 -2.60 -10.82
C LEU A 37 -3.36 -1.10 -10.50
N SER A 38 -3.05 -0.25 -11.49
CA SER A 38 -2.95 1.20 -11.26
C SER A 38 -4.28 1.83 -10.85
N GLY A 39 -5.39 1.36 -11.43
CA GLY A 39 -6.74 1.75 -11.00
C GLY A 39 -7.01 1.36 -9.54
N PHE A 40 -6.71 0.12 -9.16
CA PHE A 40 -6.86 -0.35 -7.78
C PHE A 40 -5.99 0.43 -6.79
N ILE A 41 -4.71 0.65 -7.10
CA ILE A 41 -3.79 1.44 -6.26
C ILE A 41 -4.35 2.85 -6.05
N THR A 42 -4.88 3.47 -7.11
CA THR A 42 -5.47 4.82 -7.05
C THR A 42 -6.67 4.85 -6.11
N ILE A 43 -7.60 3.89 -6.22
CA ILE A 43 -8.78 3.81 -5.36
C ILE A 43 -8.37 3.63 -3.89
N VAL A 44 -7.45 2.72 -3.61
CA VAL A 44 -7.00 2.46 -2.22
C VAL A 44 -6.31 3.69 -1.63
N ASN A 45 -5.43 4.36 -2.39
CA ASN A 45 -4.78 5.59 -1.94
C ASN A 45 -5.78 6.72 -1.71
N PHE A 46 -6.79 6.87 -2.56
CA PHE A 46 -7.85 7.87 -2.37
C PHE A 46 -8.66 7.60 -1.09
N LEU A 47 -9.01 6.34 -0.82
CA LEU A 47 -9.71 5.95 0.41
C LEU A 47 -8.84 6.20 1.64
N LEU A 48 -7.56 5.84 1.60
CA LEU A 48 -6.61 6.10 2.68
C LEU A 48 -6.48 7.60 2.97
N LEU A 49 -6.28 8.41 1.93
CA LEU A 49 -6.18 9.86 2.07
C LEU A 49 -7.46 10.46 2.65
N SER A 50 -8.62 10.00 2.16
CA SER A 50 -9.93 10.44 2.68
C SER A 50 -10.14 10.08 4.15
N LEU A 51 -9.57 8.97 4.61
CA LEU A 51 -9.58 8.60 6.03
C LEU A 51 -8.66 9.53 6.82
N ILE A 52 -7.40 9.70 6.41
CA ILE A 52 -6.41 10.54 7.10
C ILE A 52 -6.88 11.99 7.24
N LEU A 53 -7.50 12.56 6.20
CA LEU A 53 -7.96 13.95 6.19
C LEU A 53 -9.18 14.21 7.10
N LYS A 54 -9.91 13.17 7.52
CA LYS A 54 -11.07 13.31 8.41
C LYS A 54 -10.69 13.39 9.88
N ASP A 55 -9.44 13.11 10.22
CA ASP A 55 -8.97 13.02 11.60
C ASP A 55 -8.24 14.27 12.09
N SER A 56 -7.95 14.31 13.39
CA SER A 56 -7.05 15.31 13.96
C SER A 56 -5.63 15.19 13.38
N ILE A 57 -4.85 16.27 13.41
CA ILE A 57 -3.47 16.28 12.89
C ILE A 57 -2.62 15.18 13.54
N ALA A 58 -2.73 15.00 14.87
CA ALA A 58 -1.97 13.97 15.59
C ALA A 58 -2.36 12.55 15.15
N ASP A 59 -3.66 12.28 15.02
CA ASP A 59 -4.16 10.98 14.53
C ASP A 59 -3.79 10.70 13.07
N GLY A 60 -3.74 11.75 12.26
CA GLY A 60 -3.27 11.70 10.87
C GLY A 60 -1.79 11.30 10.80
N ILE A 61 -0.93 11.88 11.65
CA ILE A 61 0.49 11.51 11.74
C ILE A 61 0.65 10.04 12.13
N TYR A 62 -0.05 9.56 13.16
CA TYR A 62 0.03 8.15 13.56
C TYR A 62 -0.45 7.21 12.44
N SER A 63 -1.48 7.62 11.71
CA SER A 63 -1.98 6.87 10.54
C SER A 63 -0.93 6.79 9.44
N ILE A 64 -0.28 7.90 9.09
CA ILE A 64 0.78 7.94 8.07
C ILE A 64 1.97 7.07 8.47
N VAL A 65 2.45 7.17 9.72
CA VAL A 65 3.57 6.37 10.21
C VAL A 65 3.24 4.89 10.15
N SER A 66 2.04 4.51 10.60
CA SER A 66 1.57 3.12 10.53
C SER A 66 1.52 2.59 9.09
N PHE A 67 0.99 3.40 8.18
CA PHE A 67 0.94 3.08 6.75
C PHE A 67 2.34 2.89 6.17
N ALA A 68 3.27 3.79 6.47
CA ALA A 68 4.65 3.73 5.99
C ALA A 68 5.38 2.47 6.51
N CYS A 69 5.20 2.11 7.78
CA CYS A 69 5.74 0.87 8.33
C CYS A 69 5.17 -0.37 7.63
N GLY A 70 3.85 -0.41 7.44
CA GLY A 70 3.19 -1.50 6.73
C GLY A 70 3.68 -1.64 5.30
N ASN A 71 3.76 -0.51 4.58
CA ASN A 71 4.24 -0.45 3.20
C ASN A 71 5.69 -1.00 3.07
N THR A 72 6.60 -0.50 3.92
CA THR A 72 8.00 -0.97 3.96
C THR A 72 8.11 -2.48 4.19
N LEU A 73 7.30 -3.04 5.10
CA LEU A 73 7.27 -4.48 5.34
C LEU A 73 6.66 -5.24 4.17
N GLY A 74 5.64 -4.68 3.53
CA GLY A 74 5.10 -5.19 2.27
C GLY A 74 6.19 -5.39 1.22
N THR A 75 7.07 -4.40 1.05
CA THR A 75 8.17 -4.45 0.08
C THR A 75 9.14 -5.55 0.47
N TYR A 76 9.55 -5.58 1.73
CA TYR A 76 10.44 -6.60 2.25
C TYR A 76 9.90 -8.02 1.98
N PHE A 77 8.63 -8.28 2.29
CA PHE A 77 8.02 -9.59 2.06
C PHE A 77 7.88 -9.93 0.58
N ALA A 78 7.46 -8.98 -0.26
CA ALA A 78 7.32 -9.18 -1.70
C ALA A 78 8.68 -9.51 -2.35
N MET A 79 9.70 -8.73 -2.03
CA MET A 79 11.03 -8.93 -2.60
C MET A 79 11.70 -10.16 -2.04
N LYS A 80 11.62 -10.43 -0.73
CA LYS A 80 12.19 -11.65 -0.11
C LYS A 80 11.58 -12.92 -0.71
N LYS A 81 10.26 -12.92 -0.97
CA LYS A 81 9.59 -14.03 -1.64
C LYS A 81 10.05 -14.20 -3.10
N THR A 82 10.40 -13.11 -3.77
CA THR A 82 10.83 -13.13 -5.17
C THR A 82 12.33 -13.45 -5.33
N ALA A 83 13.17 -13.05 -4.37
CA ALA A 83 14.62 -13.26 -4.39
C ALA A 83 15.06 -14.70 -4.04
N TRP A 84 14.14 -15.57 -3.63
CA TRP A 84 14.39 -16.99 -3.33
C TRP A 84 13.82 -17.96 -4.36
N ASN A 85 13.37 -17.47 -5.52
CA ASN A 85 12.99 -18.27 -6.68
C ASN A 85 14.04 -18.15 -7.79
#